data_AF-A0A7X6HV03-F1
#
_entry.id   AF-A0A7X6HV03-F1
#
_cell.length_a   1.000
_cell.length_b   1.000
_cell.length_c   1.000
_cell.angle_alpha   90.00
_cell.angle_beta   90.00
_cell.angle_gamma   90.00
#
_symmetry.space_group_name_H-M   'P 1'
#
loop_
_entity.id
_entity.type
_entity.pdbx_description
1 polymer ?
#
loop_
_entity_poly.entity_id
_entity_poly.type
_entity_poly.pdbx_seq_one_letter_code
_entity_poly.pdbx_strand_id
1 'polypeptide(L)'
;MFAREKIDSDREILRQQLAISQAIVGRAEQRQIQATKSEILQQAEAQKTGMRTRASLEVFAVEAENAKSVAIAHQFPEYAKHLIEQQKQQEKESRDREKEGSSQQPGQQPGMSERSSSLGERDITDREPNYAEQAIRSANPNLKFYDFKDLADDAAGIIIAGPTGYGKTSTACHIAGNLTENAPAQVFALDPHYNDIWEQVGIHAIGEFDEIEEVINLLVEELDKRRRRKKNKQPIGETIICFTDELNACLSNCENEESIKNALKRLGSEGRKFGIILIAINQSSNVDDIGISGPYRANFLMILLGASARSISERTWKATDDRAQWIEKQVYACCVAGCVAPQVAIHPTHGTYGKFRKRATRP
;
A
#
# COMPACT_ATOMS: atom_id res chain seq x y z
N MET A 1 -20.94 -30.25 -15.68
CA MET A 1 -21.68 -29.58 -14.58
C MET A 1 -20.71 -28.81 -13.67
N PHE A 2 -19.68 -29.46 -13.12
CA PHE A 2 -18.65 -28.86 -12.24
C PHE A 2 -17.88 -27.64 -12.80
N ALA A 3 -17.67 -27.53 -14.12
CA ALA A 3 -16.97 -26.39 -14.70
C ALA A 3 -17.81 -25.09 -14.69
N ARG A 4 -19.15 -25.21 -14.79
CA ARG A 4 -20.05 -24.03 -14.74
C ARG A 4 -20.18 -23.48 -13.32
N GLU A 5 -20.31 -24.36 -12.33
CA GLU A 5 -20.37 -23.96 -10.91
C GLU A 5 -19.10 -23.25 -10.45
N LYS A 6 -17.92 -23.66 -10.95
CA LYS A 6 -16.65 -22.99 -10.66
C LYS A 6 -16.59 -21.59 -11.28
N ILE A 7 -17.00 -21.45 -12.54
CA ILE A 7 -17.03 -20.16 -13.25
C ILE A 7 -18.01 -19.17 -12.58
N ASP A 8 -19.17 -19.66 -12.13
CA ASP A 8 -20.16 -18.82 -11.45
C ASP A 8 -19.66 -18.40 -10.05
N SER A 9 -18.96 -19.29 -9.33
CA SER A 9 -18.31 -18.95 -8.04
C SER A 9 -17.20 -17.91 -8.21
N ASP A 10 -16.35 -18.04 -9.22
CA ASP A 10 -15.24 -17.11 -9.45
C ASP A 10 -15.75 -15.72 -9.89
N ARG A 11 -16.85 -15.68 -10.66
CA ARG A 11 -17.55 -14.43 -11.03
C ARG A 11 -18.18 -13.75 -9.83
N GLU A 12 -18.72 -14.50 -8.88
CA GLU A 12 -19.31 -13.95 -7.66
C GLU A 12 -18.23 -13.36 -6.73
N ILE A 13 -17.06 -14.01 -6.63
CA ILE A 13 -15.91 -13.49 -5.87
C ILE A 13 -15.40 -12.18 -6.49
N LEU A 14 -15.22 -12.12 -7.81
CA LEU A 14 -14.79 -10.90 -8.50
C LEU A 14 -15.80 -9.76 -8.34
N ARG A 15 -17.11 -10.05 -8.38
CA ARG A 15 -18.15 -9.05 -8.11
C ARG A 15 -18.10 -8.51 -6.69
N GLN A 16 -17.83 -9.37 -5.71
CA GLN A 16 -17.72 -8.94 -4.30
C GLN A 16 -16.46 -8.14 -4.04
N GLN A 17 -15.31 -8.53 -4.62
CA GLN A 17 -14.07 -7.74 -4.54
C GLN A 17 -14.23 -6.38 -5.22
N LEU A 18 -14.83 -6.35 -6.42
CA LEU A 18 -15.14 -5.11 -7.12
C LEU A 18 -16.12 -4.23 -6.33
N ALA A 19 -17.13 -4.81 -5.69
CA ALA A 19 -18.08 -4.08 -4.85
C ALA A 19 -17.41 -3.49 -3.60
N ILE A 20 -16.43 -4.17 -3.00
CA ILE A 20 -15.64 -3.64 -1.88
C ILE A 20 -14.75 -2.49 -2.35
N SER A 21 -13.99 -2.69 -3.43
CA SER A 21 -13.17 -1.62 -4.01
C SER A 21 -14.01 -0.41 -4.42
N GLN A 22 -15.18 -0.63 -5.04
CA GLN A 22 -16.12 0.44 -5.42
C GLN A 22 -16.83 1.07 -4.21
N ALA A 23 -17.09 0.34 -3.13
CA ALA A 23 -17.65 0.90 -1.92
C ALA A 23 -16.62 1.75 -1.16
N ILE A 24 -15.36 1.31 -1.13
CA ILE A 24 -14.24 2.06 -0.54
C ILE A 24 -13.99 3.33 -1.35
N VAL A 25 -13.82 3.20 -2.67
CA VAL A 25 -13.57 4.34 -3.57
C VAL A 25 -14.79 5.26 -3.64
N GLY A 26 -16.00 4.72 -3.83
CA GLY A 26 -17.22 5.50 -3.97
C GLY A 26 -17.66 6.22 -2.70
N ARG A 27 -17.34 5.71 -1.49
CA ARG A 27 -17.61 6.40 -0.23
C ARG A 27 -16.56 7.45 0.10
N ALA A 28 -15.28 7.19 -0.21
CA ALA A 28 -14.24 8.21 -0.17
C ALA A 28 -14.56 9.36 -1.15
N GLU A 29 -14.99 9.05 -2.38
CA GLU A 29 -15.48 10.02 -3.36
C GLU A 29 -16.71 10.78 -2.85
N GLN A 30 -17.69 10.11 -2.24
CA GLN A 30 -18.88 10.78 -1.70
C GLN A 30 -18.54 11.70 -0.52
N ARG A 31 -17.64 11.31 0.38
CA ARG A 31 -17.17 12.13 1.50
C ARG A 31 -16.36 13.32 1.00
N GLN A 32 -15.47 13.12 0.02
CA GLN A 32 -14.71 14.19 -0.61
C GLN A 32 -15.63 15.16 -1.37
N ILE A 33 -16.64 14.64 -2.10
CA ILE A 33 -17.68 15.46 -2.74
C ILE A 33 -18.49 16.24 -1.69
N GLN A 34 -18.83 15.65 -0.55
CA GLN A 34 -19.54 16.36 0.52
C GLN A 34 -18.68 17.42 1.21
N ALA A 35 -17.39 17.14 1.43
CA ALA A 35 -16.42 18.11 1.96
C ALA A 35 -16.25 19.29 0.99
N THR A 36 -15.98 19.02 -0.29
CA THR A 36 -15.86 20.05 -1.33
C THR A 36 -17.18 20.81 -1.53
N LYS A 37 -18.34 20.15 -1.44
CA LYS A 37 -19.65 20.84 -1.51
C LYS A 37 -19.87 21.76 -0.31
N SER A 38 -19.42 21.35 0.87
CA SER A 38 -19.51 22.17 2.09
C SER A 38 -18.58 23.37 2.04
N GLU A 39 -17.36 23.19 1.52
CA GLU A 39 -16.41 24.27 1.25
C GLU A 39 -16.92 25.25 0.18
N ILE A 40 -17.48 24.74 -0.92
CA ILE A 40 -18.11 25.57 -1.96
C ILE A 40 -19.31 26.34 -1.40
N LEU A 41 -20.13 25.72 -0.54
CA LEU A 41 -21.26 26.40 0.11
C LEU A 41 -20.78 27.50 1.07
N GLN A 42 -19.75 27.24 1.87
CA GLN A 42 -19.14 28.26 2.74
C GLN A 42 -18.52 29.41 1.94
N GLN A 43 -17.83 29.11 0.84
CA GLN A 43 -17.29 30.13 -0.06
C GLN A 43 -18.41 30.92 -0.76
N ALA A 44 -19.49 30.28 -1.17
CA ALA A 44 -20.65 30.92 -1.77
C ALA A 44 -21.42 31.80 -0.75
N GLU A 45 -21.49 31.41 0.52
CA GLU A 45 -22.03 32.25 1.61
C GLU A 45 -21.12 33.44 1.93
N ALA A 46 -19.79 33.23 1.94
CA ALA A 46 -18.81 34.30 2.09
C ALA A 46 -18.77 35.27 0.90
N GLN A 47 -19.21 34.85 -0.29
CA GLN A 47 -19.39 35.71 -1.46
C GLN A 47 -20.78 36.36 -1.52
N LYS A 48 -21.82 35.77 -0.92
CA LYS A 48 -23.13 36.44 -0.76
C LYS A 48 -23.05 37.70 0.09
N THR A 49 -22.11 37.77 1.03
CA THR A 49 -21.82 38.98 1.83
C THR A 49 -21.03 40.05 1.06
N GLY A 50 -20.56 39.76 -0.16
CA GLY A 50 -19.92 40.73 -1.06
C GLY A 50 -20.26 40.44 -2.53
N MET A 51 -21.39 40.98 -3.00
CA MET A 51 -21.94 40.81 -4.36
C MET A 51 -20.92 40.50 -5.49
N ARG A 52 -21.20 39.47 -6.31
CA ARG A 52 -21.29 39.59 -7.79
C ARG A 52 -21.92 38.36 -8.49
N THR A 53 -22.42 38.64 -9.70
CA THR A 53 -23.35 37.98 -10.64
C THR A 53 -23.20 36.48 -11.00
N ARG A 54 -24.37 35.89 -11.34
CA ARG A 54 -24.67 34.49 -11.75
C ARG A 54 -23.76 33.88 -12.84
N ALA A 55 -23.16 34.68 -13.72
CA ALA A 55 -22.29 34.21 -14.81
C ALA A 55 -20.95 33.63 -14.32
N SER A 56 -20.45 34.06 -13.16
CA SER A 56 -19.19 33.56 -12.59
C SER A 56 -19.32 32.12 -12.05
N LEU A 57 -20.52 31.69 -11.69
CA LEU A 57 -20.77 30.36 -11.12
C LEU A 57 -20.81 29.24 -12.17
N GLU A 58 -21.23 29.55 -13.41
CA GLU A 58 -21.29 28.55 -14.50
C GLU A 58 -19.91 28.24 -15.07
N VAL A 59 -19.01 29.22 -15.17
CA VAL A 59 -17.63 29.02 -15.63
C VAL A 59 -16.82 28.16 -14.65
N PHE A 60 -17.00 28.37 -13.34
CA PHE A 60 -16.33 27.59 -12.31
C PHE A 60 -16.78 26.12 -12.26
N ALA A 61 -18.05 25.83 -12.58
CA ALA A 61 -18.56 24.46 -12.61
C ALA A 61 -17.94 23.62 -13.75
N VAL A 62 -17.74 24.24 -14.92
CA VAL A 62 -17.14 23.59 -16.09
C VAL A 62 -15.63 23.35 -15.91
N GLU A 63 -14.91 24.28 -15.27
CA GLU A 63 -13.49 24.12 -14.95
C GLU A 63 -13.24 23.01 -13.90
N ALA A 64 -14.14 22.85 -12.93
CA ALA A 64 -14.05 21.79 -11.91
C ALA A 64 -14.33 20.38 -12.49
N GLU A 65 -15.23 20.26 -13.47
CA GLU A 65 -15.47 18.99 -14.19
C GLU A 65 -14.27 18.60 -15.07
N ASN A 66 -13.68 19.56 -15.79
CA ASN A 66 -12.48 19.31 -16.60
C ASN A 66 -11.26 18.94 -15.74
N ALA A 67 -11.07 19.57 -14.58
CA ALA A 67 -10.00 19.22 -13.65
C ALA A 67 -10.16 17.80 -13.07
N LYS A 68 -11.40 17.37 -12.80
CA LYS A 68 -11.71 15.99 -12.38
C LYS A 68 -11.38 14.96 -13.45
N SER A 69 -11.75 15.21 -14.71
CA SER A 69 -11.45 14.29 -15.81
C SER A 69 -9.96 14.16 -16.08
N VAL A 70 -9.19 15.25 -15.91
CA VAL A 70 -7.73 15.26 -16.09
C VAL A 70 -7.01 14.52 -14.95
N ALA A 71 -7.46 14.69 -13.70
CA ALA A 71 -6.88 13.98 -12.55
C ALA A 71 -7.10 12.45 -12.65
N ILE A 72 -8.30 12.03 -13.05
CA ILE A 72 -8.64 10.60 -13.22
C ILE A 72 -7.83 9.98 -14.38
N ALA A 73 -7.64 10.72 -15.47
CA ALA A 73 -6.87 10.24 -16.63
C ALA A 73 -5.38 10.03 -16.33
N HIS A 74 -4.83 10.81 -15.38
CA HIS A 74 -3.44 10.69 -14.94
C HIS A 74 -3.22 9.53 -13.96
N GLN A 75 -4.27 9.12 -13.23
CA GLN A 75 -4.20 8.13 -12.15
C GLN A 75 -4.54 6.70 -12.60
N PHE A 76 -5.33 6.54 -13.68
CA PHE A 76 -5.73 5.22 -14.19
C PHE A 76 -5.68 5.18 -15.73
N PRO A 77 -4.50 4.92 -16.33
CA PRO A 77 -4.31 5.00 -17.79
C PRO A 77 -5.20 4.05 -18.58
N GLU A 78 -5.44 2.85 -18.06
CA GLU A 78 -6.30 1.84 -18.71
C GLU A 78 -7.79 2.18 -18.60
N TYR A 79 -8.21 2.82 -17.49
CA TYR A 79 -9.58 3.34 -17.35
C TYR A 79 -9.80 4.57 -18.23
N ALA A 80 -8.80 5.44 -18.36
CA ALA A 80 -8.81 6.57 -19.28
C ALA A 80 -8.91 6.11 -20.74
N LYS A 81 -8.16 5.07 -21.13
CA LYS A 81 -8.29 4.43 -22.45
C LYS A 81 -9.69 3.90 -22.67
N HIS A 82 -10.26 3.19 -21.70
CA HIS A 82 -11.61 2.65 -21.78
C HIS A 82 -12.69 3.75 -21.87
N LEU A 83 -12.55 4.86 -21.15
CA LEU A 83 -13.45 6.03 -21.23
C LEU A 83 -13.36 6.73 -22.59
N ILE A 84 -12.14 6.91 -23.12
CA ILE A 84 -11.92 7.45 -24.47
C ILE A 84 -12.56 6.53 -25.51
N GLU A 85 -12.48 5.22 -25.33
CA GLU A 85 -13.05 4.22 -26.23
C GLU A 85 -14.59 4.21 -26.15
N GLN A 86 -15.16 4.37 -24.95
CA GLN A 86 -16.60 4.58 -24.76
C GLN A 86 -17.09 5.89 -25.35
N GLN A 87 -16.35 7.00 -25.20
CA GLN A 87 -16.70 8.28 -25.84
C GLN A 87 -16.66 8.15 -27.37
N LYS A 88 -15.63 7.51 -27.94
CA LYS A 88 -15.57 7.22 -29.38
C LYS A 88 -16.73 6.34 -29.84
N GLN A 89 -17.16 5.38 -29.01
CA GLN A 89 -18.32 4.53 -29.29
C GLN A 89 -19.62 5.35 -29.29
N GLN A 90 -19.80 6.23 -28.30
CA GLN A 90 -20.97 7.12 -28.20
C GLN A 90 -21.02 8.17 -29.31
N GLU A 91 -19.87 8.75 -29.69
CA GLU A 91 -19.74 9.66 -30.84
C GLU A 91 -19.99 8.95 -32.17
N LYS A 92 -19.61 7.67 -32.27
CA LYS A 92 -19.92 6.85 -33.43
C LYS A 92 -21.42 6.54 -33.50
N GLU A 93 -22.03 6.18 -32.37
CA GLU A 93 -23.48 5.95 -32.28
C GLU A 93 -24.31 7.21 -32.54
N SER A 94 -23.86 8.39 -32.09
CA SER A 94 -24.52 9.66 -32.38
C SER A 94 -24.37 10.04 -33.86
N ARG A 95 -23.19 9.87 -34.46
CA ARG A 95 -22.95 10.07 -35.90
C ARG A 95 -23.74 9.10 -36.76
N ASP A 96 -23.89 7.85 -36.34
CA ASP A 96 -24.66 6.85 -37.07
C ASP A 96 -26.17 7.15 -36.97
N ARG A 97 -26.66 7.66 -35.84
CA ARG A 97 -28.03 8.21 -35.71
C ARG A 97 -28.28 9.46 -36.57
N GLU A 98 -27.28 10.33 -36.73
CA GLU A 98 -27.35 11.50 -37.62
C GLU A 98 -27.28 11.12 -39.12
N LYS A 99 -26.59 10.03 -39.45
CA LYS A 99 -26.54 9.47 -40.82
C LYS A 99 -27.83 8.73 -41.19
N GLU A 100 -28.50 8.08 -40.24
CA GLU A 100 -29.83 7.50 -40.45
C GLU A 100 -30.92 8.58 -40.67
N GLY A 101 -30.66 9.82 -40.24
CA GLY A 101 -31.52 10.99 -40.49
C GLY A 101 -31.22 11.79 -41.77
N SER A 102 -30.14 11.49 -42.49
CA SER A 102 -29.72 12.27 -43.67
C SER A 102 -29.39 11.39 -44.88
N SER A 103 -30.43 11.03 -45.62
CA SER A 103 -30.26 10.59 -47.00
C SER A 103 -30.02 11.82 -47.89
N GLN A 104 -28.76 12.07 -48.29
CA GLN A 104 -28.36 12.38 -49.69
C GLN A 104 -26.87 12.74 -49.86
N GLN A 105 -26.25 11.97 -50.77
CA GLN A 105 -25.09 12.21 -51.66
C GLN A 105 -23.62 12.13 -51.19
N PRO A 106 -22.70 11.65 -52.07
CA PRO A 106 -21.38 11.15 -51.71
C PRO A 106 -20.22 12.06 -52.14
N GLY A 107 -19.12 12.06 -51.38
CA GLY A 107 -17.88 12.70 -51.84
C GLY A 107 -16.67 12.58 -50.91
N GLN A 108 -15.68 11.81 -51.38
CA GLN A 108 -14.22 12.01 -51.27
C GLN A 108 -13.46 11.64 -49.96
N GLN A 109 -12.51 10.70 -50.13
CA GLN A 109 -11.34 10.37 -49.29
C GLN A 109 -10.26 11.47 -49.38
N PRO A 110 -9.35 11.64 -48.38
CA PRO A 110 -8.11 10.83 -48.22
C PRO A 110 -7.78 10.56 -46.73
N GLY A 111 -6.90 9.66 -46.26
CA GLY A 111 -5.71 9.04 -46.80
C GLY A 111 -4.45 9.59 -46.12
N MET A 112 -4.03 9.08 -44.94
CA MET A 112 -2.68 9.22 -44.32
C MET A 112 -2.52 8.14 -43.21
N SER A 113 -1.81 7.04 -43.47
CA SER A 113 -0.36 6.80 -43.29
C SER A 113 0.09 6.66 -41.83
N GLU A 114 0.18 5.40 -41.40
CA GLU A 114 0.78 4.93 -40.16
C GLU A 114 2.29 5.23 -40.12
N ARG A 115 2.78 5.65 -38.96
CA ARG A 115 4.19 5.48 -38.58
C ARG A 115 4.26 4.83 -37.20
N SER A 116 4.48 3.53 -37.24
CA SER A 116 4.95 2.71 -36.13
C SER A 116 6.40 3.07 -35.78
N SER A 117 6.64 3.54 -34.56
CA SER A 117 7.98 3.52 -33.97
C SER A 117 7.96 2.57 -32.78
N SER A 118 8.39 1.34 -33.04
CA SER A 118 8.70 0.32 -32.05
C SER A 118 9.91 0.76 -31.22
N LEU A 119 9.66 1.32 -30.04
CA LEU A 119 10.67 1.43 -28.99
C LEU A 119 10.70 0.09 -28.28
N GLY A 120 11.84 -0.60 -28.41
CA GLY A 120 12.05 -1.92 -27.85
C GLY A 120 11.80 -1.96 -26.36
N GLU A 121 10.92 -2.87 -25.97
CA GLU A 121 10.81 -3.39 -24.62
C GLU A 121 12.19 -3.90 -24.19
N ARG A 122 12.84 -3.17 -23.28
CA ARG A 122 13.92 -3.75 -22.50
C ARG A 122 13.28 -4.57 -21.40
N ASP A 123 13.51 -5.87 -21.49
CA ASP A 123 13.22 -6.87 -20.48
C ASP A 123 13.77 -6.41 -19.12
N ILE A 124 12.88 -6.15 -18.16
CA ILE A 124 13.20 -5.69 -16.79
C ILE A 124 13.31 -6.92 -15.88
N THR A 125 14.12 -7.90 -16.24
CA THR A 125 14.18 -9.18 -15.49
C THR A 125 15.53 -9.48 -14.83
N ASP A 126 16.56 -8.65 -15.04
CA ASP A 126 17.84 -8.81 -14.34
C ASP A 126 18.18 -7.57 -13.48
N ARG A 127 17.66 -7.53 -12.23
CA ARG A 127 18.20 -6.60 -11.22
C ARG A 127 19.63 -7.03 -10.91
N GLU A 128 20.61 -6.20 -11.29
CA GLU A 128 22.01 -6.42 -10.90
C GLU A 128 22.11 -6.65 -9.38
N PRO A 129 22.95 -7.60 -8.92
CA PRO A 129 23.18 -7.79 -7.50
C PRO A 129 23.61 -6.47 -6.86
N ASN A 130 23.07 -6.17 -5.67
CA ASN A 130 23.53 -5.03 -4.89
C ASN A 130 24.99 -5.26 -4.45
N TYR A 131 25.94 -4.83 -5.29
CA TYR A 131 27.37 -5.02 -5.10
C TYR A 131 27.85 -4.54 -3.72
N ALA A 132 27.20 -3.51 -3.17
CA ALA A 132 27.54 -2.98 -1.86
C ALA A 132 27.13 -3.93 -0.72
N GLU A 133 25.98 -4.60 -0.82
CA GLU A 133 25.56 -5.61 0.16
C GLU A 133 26.49 -6.83 0.11
N GLN A 134 26.84 -7.28 -1.09
CA GLN A 134 27.79 -8.37 -1.27
C GLN A 134 29.16 -8.01 -0.68
N ALA A 135 29.65 -6.80 -0.91
CA ALA A 135 30.90 -6.32 -0.32
C ALA A 135 30.86 -6.32 1.22
N ILE A 136 29.73 -5.91 1.83
CA ILE A 136 29.55 -5.98 3.29
C ILE A 136 29.62 -7.43 3.77
N ARG A 137 28.90 -8.36 3.12
CA ARG A 137 28.89 -9.79 3.50
C ARG A 137 30.28 -10.40 3.35
N SER A 138 30.96 -10.15 2.24
CA SER A 138 32.33 -10.64 1.98
C SER A 138 33.36 -10.06 2.96
N ALA A 139 33.19 -8.81 3.41
CA ALA A 139 34.05 -8.21 4.43
C ALA A 139 33.82 -8.77 5.84
N ASN A 140 32.69 -9.45 6.08
CA ASN A 140 32.32 -9.99 7.39
C ASN A 140 31.92 -11.47 7.30
N PRO A 141 32.83 -12.37 6.86
CA PRO A 141 32.49 -13.76 6.54
C PRO A 141 32.04 -14.59 7.75
N ASN A 142 32.37 -14.15 8.96
CA ASN A 142 31.97 -14.82 10.21
C ASN A 142 30.55 -14.43 10.68
N LEU A 143 29.94 -13.41 10.07
CA LEU A 143 28.59 -12.96 10.40
C LEU A 143 27.58 -13.60 9.45
N LYS A 144 26.60 -14.30 10.03
CA LYS A 144 25.40 -14.73 9.32
C LYS A 144 24.35 -13.63 9.39
N PHE A 145 24.17 -12.92 8.29
CA PHE A 145 23.11 -11.92 8.14
C PHE A 145 21.79 -12.58 7.76
N TYR A 146 20.69 -12.07 8.28
CA TYR A 146 19.35 -12.40 7.83
C TYR A 146 19.20 -12.07 6.33
N ASP A 147 18.54 -12.95 5.58
CA ASP A 147 18.18 -12.73 4.18
C ASP A 147 16.70 -12.34 4.11
N PHE A 148 16.41 -11.13 3.63
CA PHE A 148 15.02 -10.65 3.51
C PHE A 148 14.21 -11.41 2.45
N LYS A 149 14.84 -12.30 1.67
CA LYS A 149 14.14 -13.27 0.82
C LYS A 149 13.41 -14.35 1.62
N ASP A 150 13.92 -14.70 2.81
CA ASP A 150 13.33 -15.71 3.68
C ASP A 150 12.05 -15.20 4.40
N LEU A 151 11.75 -13.91 4.27
CA LEU A 151 10.70 -13.23 5.02
C LEU A 151 9.29 -13.79 4.76
N ALA A 152 8.98 -14.22 3.54
CA ALA A 152 7.68 -14.79 3.19
C ALA A 152 7.40 -16.13 3.90
N ASP A 153 8.46 -16.87 4.23
CA ASP A 153 8.37 -18.15 4.92
C ASP A 153 8.30 -17.98 6.44
N ASP A 154 9.03 -16.99 6.98
CA ASP A 154 9.13 -16.73 8.42
C ASP A 154 7.95 -15.95 9.01
N ALA A 155 7.41 -14.96 8.28
CA ALA A 155 6.51 -13.96 8.85
C ALA A 155 5.03 -14.36 8.80
N ALA A 156 4.38 -14.47 9.97
CA ALA A 156 2.91 -14.49 10.05
C ALA A 156 2.30 -13.08 9.96
N GLY A 157 3.01 -12.12 10.54
CA GLY A 157 2.85 -10.67 10.43
C GLY A 157 4.21 -10.02 10.70
N ILE A 158 4.33 -8.72 10.44
CA ILE A 158 5.62 -8.02 10.55
C ILE A 158 5.46 -6.80 11.45
N ILE A 159 6.44 -6.57 12.32
CA ILE A 159 6.57 -5.34 13.10
C ILE A 159 7.88 -4.67 12.70
N ILE A 160 7.81 -3.44 12.17
CA ILE A 160 8.97 -2.61 11.88
C ILE A 160 9.07 -1.54 12.97
N ALA A 161 10.11 -1.61 13.79
CA ALA A 161 10.26 -0.73 14.94
C ALA A 161 11.59 0.02 14.95
N GLY A 162 11.54 1.33 15.17
CA GLY A 162 12.75 2.14 15.32
C GLY A 162 12.50 3.65 15.43
N PRO A 163 13.48 4.43 15.90
CA PRO A 163 13.32 5.88 16.06
C PRO A 163 13.04 6.60 14.74
N THR A 164 12.56 7.83 14.81
CA THR A 164 12.37 8.70 13.64
C THR A 164 13.69 8.86 12.85
N GLY A 165 13.59 8.83 11.52
CA GLY A 165 14.74 8.98 10.62
C GLY A 165 15.53 7.69 10.33
N TYR A 166 15.18 6.56 10.93
CA TYR A 166 15.81 5.26 10.64
C TYR A 166 15.11 4.47 9.54
N GLY A 167 14.47 5.14 8.57
CA GLY A 167 14.00 4.49 7.35
C GLY A 167 12.84 3.50 7.48
N LYS A 168 12.04 3.53 8.55
CA LYS A 168 10.93 2.58 8.78
C LYS A 168 10.00 2.40 7.58
N THR A 169 9.41 3.49 7.08
CA THR A 169 8.46 3.45 5.96
C THR A 169 9.14 2.98 4.67
N SER A 170 10.38 3.40 4.40
CA SER A 170 11.16 2.89 3.26
C SER A 170 11.47 1.39 3.36
N THR A 171 11.75 0.89 4.57
CA THR A 171 11.91 -0.53 4.84
C THR A 171 10.60 -1.26 4.58
N ALA A 172 9.46 -0.71 5.01
CA ALA A 172 8.15 -1.29 4.75
C ALA A 172 7.87 -1.44 3.25
N CYS A 173 8.14 -0.40 2.45
CA CYS A 173 8.00 -0.45 0.99
C CYS A 173 8.93 -1.51 0.36
N HIS A 174 10.18 -1.62 0.82
CA HIS A 174 11.10 -2.66 0.34
C HIS A 174 10.57 -4.07 0.67
N ILE A 175 10.07 -4.28 1.88
CA ILE A 175 9.45 -5.54 2.29
C ILE A 175 8.21 -5.85 1.44
N ALA A 176 7.39 -4.84 1.09
CA ALA A 176 6.26 -5.00 0.18
C ALA A 176 6.70 -5.58 -1.17
N GLY A 177 7.79 -5.04 -1.73
CA GLY A 177 8.37 -5.52 -2.99
C GLY A 177 8.76 -6.99 -2.91
N ASN A 178 9.43 -7.41 -1.83
CA ASN A 178 9.82 -8.81 -1.63
C ASN A 178 8.59 -9.73 -1.49
N LEU A 179 7.58 -9.30 -0.74
CA LEU A 179 6.34 -10.08 -0.52
C LEU A 179 5.49 -10.23 -1.79
N THR A 180 5.65 -9.33 -2.76
CA THR A 180 4.87 -9.30 -4.01
C THR A 180 5.66 -9.76 -5.23
N GLU A 181 6.93 -10.13 -5.06
CA GLU A 181 7.83 -10.52 -6.16
C GLU A 181 7.29 -11.70 -6.98
N ASN A 182 6.69 -12.69 -6.31
CA ASN A 182 6.27 -13.95 -6.93
C ASN A 182 4.76 -14.08 -7.13
N ALA A 183 3.96 -13.18 -6.55
CA ALA A 183 2.50 -13.25 -6.64
C ALA A 183 1.87 -11.86 -6.45
N PRO A 184 0.83 -11.51 -7.23
CA PRO A 184 0.11 -10.27 -7.04
C PRO A 184 -0.57 -10.24 -5.66
N ALA A 185 -0.57 -9.06 -5.06
CA ALA A 185 -1.27 -8.77 -3.81
C ALA A 185 -1.96 -7.42 -3.89
N GLN A 186 -3.04 -7.27 -3.14
CA GLN A 186 -3.64 -5.98 -2.86
C GLN A 186 -2.82 -5.31 -1.76
N VAL A 187 -2.31 -4.11 -2.02
CA VAL A 187 -1.40 -3.41 -1.11
C VAL A 187 -1.92 -2.01 -0.82
N PHE A 188 -2.07 -1.68 0.46
CA PHE A 188 -2.48 -0.34 0.90
C PHE A 188 -1.88 -0.02 2.28
N ALA A 189 -1.85 1.25 2.63
CA ALA A 189 -1.35 1.77 3.89
C ALA A 189 -2.45 2.47 4.69
N LEU A 190 -2.41 2.30 6.01
CA LEU A 190 -3.15 3.06 6.99
C LEU A 190 -2.14 4.00 7.63
N ASP A 191 -2.16 5.27 7.27
CA ASP A 191 -1.15 6.25 7.66
C ASP A 191 -1.79 7.60 7.99
N PRO A 192 -2.00 7.92 9.28
CA PRO A 192 -2.63 9.17 9.69
C PRO A 192 -1.76 10.41 9.40
N HIS A 193 -0.50 10.25 9.01
CA HIS A 193 0.40 11.36 8.69
C HIS A 193 0.67 11.52 7.19
N TYR A 194 0.07 10.70 6.33
CA TYR A 194 0.17 10.79 4.87
C TYR A 194 1.62 10.93 4.36
N ASN A 195 2.49 9.95 4.64
CA ASN A 195 3.85 9.99 4.12
C ASN A 195 3.89 9.90 2.58
N ASP A 196 4.53 10.87 1.93
CA ASP A 196 4.66 10.97 0.46
C ASP A 196 5.21 9.70 -0.21
N ILE A 197 5.98 8.89 0.54
CA ILE A 197 6.60 7.67 0.00
C ILE A 197 5.56 6.65 -0.48
N TRP A 198 4.37 6.59 0.14
CA TRP A 198 3.32 5.65 -0.26
C TRP A 198 2.88 5.91 -1.69
N GLU A 199 2.56 7.18 -2.01
CA GLU A 199 2.15 7.60 -3.35
C GLU A 199 3.28 7.38 -4.36
N GLN A 200 4.53 7.69 -4.00
CA GLN A 200 5.70 7.53 -4.88
C GLN A 200 5.91 6.07 -5.33
N VAL A 201 5.52 5.09 -4.50
CA VAL A 201 5.61 3.67 -4.83
C VAL A 201 4.29 3.07 -5.29
N GLY A 202 3.26 3.91 -5.52
CA GLY A 202 1.94 3.47 -6.01
C GLY A 202 1.09 2.75 -4.96
N ILE A 203 1.35 2.94 -3.67
CA ILE A 203 0.55 2.40 -2.57
C ILE A 203 -0.47 3.44 -2.12
N HIS A 204 -1.75 3.08 -2.14
CA HIS A 204 -2.82 3.93 -1.64
C HIS A 204 -2.76 4.02 -0.10
N ALA A 205 -2.82 5.24 0.43
CA ALA A 205 -2.82 5.52 1.87
C ALA A 205 -4.19 6.06 2.33
N ILE A 206 -4.68 5.54 3.45
CA ILE A 206 -5.90 5.96 4.16
C ILE A 206 -5.44 6.59 5.47
N GLY A 207 -5.80 7.87 5.72
CA GLY A 207 -5.27 8.60 6.87
C GLY A 207 -6.30 9.05 7.91
N GLU A 208 -7.59 9.09 7.59
CA GLU A 208 -8.61 9.46 8.58
C GLU A 208 -8.81 8.34 9.60
N PHE A 209 -8.79 8.67 10.91
CA PHE A 209 -8.80 7.66 11.97
C PHE A 209 -10.06 6.77 11.97
N ASP A 210 -11.23 7.33 11.65
CA ASP A 210 -12.47 6.55 11.53
C ASP A 210 -12.41 5.55 10.37
N GLU A 211 -11.82 5.95 9.25
CA GLU A 211 -11.62 5.09 8.08
C GLU A 211 -10.56 4.02 8.33
N ILE A 212 -9.46 4.37 9.01
CA ILE A 212 -8.44 3.43 9.46
C ILE A 212 -9.07 2.35 10.35
N GLU A 213 -9.87 2.74 11.33
CA GLU A 213 -10.56 1.80 12.22
C GLU A 213 -11.56 0.91 11.45
N GLU A 214 -12.35 1.49 10.54
CA GLU A 214 -13.27 0.74 9.68
C GLU A 214 -12.52 -0.31 8.85
N VAL A 215 -11.41 0.05 8.22
CA VAL A 215 -10.61 -0.86 7.42
C VAL A 215 -9.99 -1.98 8.25
N ILE A 216 -9.50 -1.67 9.45
CA ILE A 216 -8.98 -2.67 10.39
C ILE A 216 -10.07 -3.70 10.75
N ASN A 217 -11.29 -3.24 11.04
CA ASN A 217 -12.42 -4.12 11.31
C ASN A 217 -12.79 -4.98 10.09
N LEU A 218 -12.81 -4.39 8.89
CA LEU A 218 -13.06 -5.12 7.64
C LEU A 218 -12.01 -6.20 7.35
N LEU A 219 -10.73 -5.95 7.68
CA LEU A 219 -9.67 -6.96 7.55
C LEU A 219 -9.91 -8.16 8.48
N VAL A 220 -10.36 -7.91 9.71
CA VAL A 220 -10.71 -8.98 10.66
C VAL A 220 -11.94 -9.75 10.19
N GLU A 221 -12.95 -9.09 9.64
CA GLU A 221 -14.10 -9.77 9.04
C GLU A 221 -13.71 -10.60 7.81
N GLU A 222 -12.81 -10.08 6.98
CA GLU A 222 -12.32 -10.78 5.79
C GLU A 222 -11.52 -12.02 6.18
N LEU A 223 -10.74 -11.98 7.27
CA LEU A 223 -10.12 -13.16 7.87
C LEU A 223 -11.19 -14.24 8.18
N ASP A 224 -12.31 -13.86 8.80
CA ASP A 224 -13.40 -14.78 9.13
C ASP A 224 -14.13 -15.32 7.89
N LYS A 225 -14.29 -14.50 6.85
CA LYS A 225 -14.81 -14.93 5.54
C LYS A 225 -13.85 -15.95 4.89
N ARG A 226 -12.55 -15.71 4.90
CA ARG A 226 -11.54 -16.64 4.35
C ARG A 226 -11.45 -17.95 5.13
N ARG A 227 -11.62 -17.92 6.46
CA ARG A 227 -11.76 -19.12 7.30
C ARG A 227 -12.92 -20.01 6.84
N ARG A 228 -14.09 -19.41 6.59
CA ARG A 228 -15.27 -20.11 6.09
C ARG A 228 -15.05 -20.67 4.68
N ARG A 229 -14.49 -19.87 3.76
CA ARG A 229 -14.15 -20.32 2.41
C ARG A 229 -13.21 -21.52 2.43
N LYS A 230 -12.14 -21.47 3.21
CA LYS A 230 -11.20 -22.59 3.38
C LYS A 230 -11.88 -23.85 3.92
N LYS A 231 -12.73 -23.73 4.95
CA LYS A 231 -13.52 -24.84 5.50
C LYS A 231 -14.42 -25.48 4.42
N ASN A 232 -15.00 -24.66 3.55
CA ASN A 232 -15.86 -25.07 2.45
C ASN A 232 -15.07 -25.47 1.18
N LYS A 233 -13.73 -25.56 1.24
CA LYS A 233 -12.84 -25.86 0.11
C LYS A 233 -12.99 -24.88 -1.07
N GLN A 234 -13.35 -23.64 -0.79
CA GLN A 234 -13.43 -22.54 -1.75
C GLN A 234 -12.12 -21.75 -1.79
N PRO A 235 -11.80 -21.06 -2.91
CA PRO A 235 -10.63 -20.20 -3.01
C PRO A 235 -10.62 -19.11 -1.93
N ILE A 236 -9.48 -18.93 -1.26
CA ILE A 236 -9.32 -17.92 -0.19
C ILE A 236 -9.19 -16.48 -0.73
N GLY A 237 -8.97 -16.31 -2.03
CA GLY A 237 -8.74 -15.00 -2.66
C GLY A 237 -7.27 -14.59 -2.69
N GLU A 238 -7.01 -13.43 -3.28
CA GLU A 238 -5.68 -12.84 -3.41
C GLU A 238 -5.10 -12.38 -2.07
N THR A 239 -3.78 -12.30 -1.98
CA THR A 239 -3.11 -11.79 -0.77
C THR A 239 -3.45 -10.32 -0.55
N ILE A 240 -3.72 -9.95 0.70
CA ILE A 240 -3.87 -8.56 1.14
C ILE A 240 -2.67 -8.22 2.02
N ILE A 241 -1.97 -7.13 1.72
CA ILE A 241 -0.89 -6.57 2.53
C ILE A 241 -1.35 -5.19 3.01
N CYS A 242 -1.47 -5.04 4.31
CA CYS A 242 -1.87 -3.80 4.96
C CYS A 242 -0.73 -3.27 5.82
N PHE A 243 -0.28 -2.05 5.54
CA PHE A 243 0.60 -1.31 6.44
C PHE A 243 -0.23 -0.55 7.48
N THR A 244 0.19 -0.57 8.73
CA THR A 244 -0.33 0.33 9.77
C THR A 244 0.81 1.20 10.23
N ASP A 245 0.95 2.38 9.61
CA ASP A 245 1.96 3.35 9.99
C ASP A 245 1.53 4.11 11.25
N GLU A 246 2.52 4.42 12.10
CA GLU A 246 2.32 5.05 13.41
C GLU A 246 1.20 4.37 14.22
N LEU A 247 1.36 3.05 14.46
CA LEU A 247 0.39 2.24 15.20
C LEU A 247 -0.06 2.88 16.53
N ASN A 248 0.86 3.53 17.25
CA ASN A 248 0.56 4.22 18.51
C ASN A 248 -0.43 5.38 18.34
N ALA A 249 -0.35 6.11 17.21
CA ALA A 249 -1.31 7.14 16.89
C ALA A 249 -2.71 6.54 16.66
N CYS A 250 -2.78 5.40 15.95
CA CYS A 250 -4.04 4.69 15.76
C CYS A 250 -4.64 4.23 17.09
N LEU A 251 -3.83 3.59 17.96
CA LEU A 251 -4.27 3.14 19.29
C LEU A 251 -4.79 4.28 20.18
N SER A 252 -4.25 5.49 20.02
CA SER A 252 -4.62 6.64 20.87
C SER A 252 -5.82 7.44 20.35
N ASN A 253 -6.10 7.41 19.04
CA ASN A 253 -7.05 8.32 18.40
C ASN A 253 -8.25 7.62 17.75
N CYS A 254 -8.19 6.31 17.51
CA CYS A 254 -9.37 5.55 17.08
C CYS A 254 -10.37 5.42 18.23
N GLU A 255 -11.66 5.32 17.91
CA GLU A 255 -12.73 5.27 18.91
C GLU A 255 -12.64 3.99 19.75
N ASN A 256 -12.33 2.86 19.11
CA ASN A 256 -12.20 1.57 19.79
C ASN A 256 -10.78 1.02 19.71
N GLU A 257 -9.94 1.37 20.69
CA GLU A 257 -8.59 0.83 20.84
C GLU A 257 -8.54 -0.72 20.87
N GLU A 258 -9.53 -1.37 21.49
CA GLU A 258 -9.54 -2.83 21.59
C GLU A 258 -9.77 -3.49 20.21
N SER A 259 -10.43 -2.80 19.27
CA SER A 259 -10.58 -3.30 17.89
C SER A 259 -9.21 -3.45 17.21
N ILE A 260 -8.33 -2.45 17.37
CA ILE A 260 -6.96 -2.45 16.83
C ILE A 260 -6.13 -3.53 17.52
N LYS A 261 -6.18 -3.60 18.85
CA LYS A 261 -5.48 -4.65 19.63
C LYS A 261 -5.93 -6.05 19.21
N ASN A 262 -7.22 -6.25 19.00
CA ASN A 262 -7.78 -7.51 18.52
C ASN A 262 -7.29 -7.82 17.10
N ALA A 263 -7.28 -6.84 16.20
CA ALA A 263 -6.75 -7.01 14.84
C ALA A 263 -5.27 -7.41 14.85
N LEU A 264 -4.42 -6.75 15.65
CA LEU A 264 -3.02 -7.13 15.82
C LEU A 264 -2.88 -8.58 16.30
N LYS A 265 -3.63 -8.98 17.34
CA LYS A 265 -3.60 -10.35 17.87
C LYS A 265 -4.02 -11.37 16.81
N ARG A 266 -5.14 -11.13 16.12
CA ARG A 266 -5.75 -12.06 15.16
C ARG A 266 -4.98 -12.14 13.85
N LEU A 267 -4.69 -11.00 13.23
CA LEU A 267 -3.98 -10.94 11.95
C LEU A 267 -2.52 -11.39 12.12
N GLY A 268 -1.86 -11.03 13.22
CA GLY A 268 -0.49 -11.48 13.49
C GLY A 268 -0.33 -12.97 13.76
N SER A 269 -1.37 -13.65 14.23
CA SER A 269 -1.32 -15.09 14.56
C SER A 269 -1.92 -16.00 13.49
N GLU A 270 -2.94 -15.51 12.77
CA GLU A 270 -3.71 -16.31 11.81
C GLU A 270 -3.60 -15.79 10.37
N GLY A 271 -3.30 -14.50 10.16
CA GLY A 271 -3.44 -13.80 8.88
C GLY A 271 -2.77 -14.50 7.71
N ARG A 272 -1.49 -14.89 7.86
CA ARG A 272 -0.71 -15.62 6.83
C ARG A 272 -1.44 -16.85 6.29
N LYS A 273 -2.13 -17.64 7.13
CA LYS A 273 -2.84 -18.88 6.70
C LYS A 273 -4.01 -18.60 5.76
N PHE A 274 -4.44 -17.34 5.70
CA PHE A 274 -5.55 -16.83 4.92
C PHE A 274 -5.12 -15.70 3.98
N GLY A 275 -3.82 -15.51 3.74
CA GLY A 275 -3.33 -14.50 2.79
C GLY A 275 -3.64 -13.06 3.21
N ILE A 276 -3.66 -12.75 4.50
CA ILE A 276 -3.74 -11.37 5.00
C ILE A 276 -2.48 -11.10 5.82
N ILE A 277 -1.65 -10.16 5.39
CA ILE A 277 -0.38 -9.81 6.03
C ILE A 277 -0.52 -8.40 6.59
N LEU A 278 -0.42 -8.30 7.92
CA LEU A 278 -0.37 -7.03 8.63
C LEU A 278 1.09 -6.65 8.87
N ILE A 279 1.47 -5.44 8.47
CA ILE A 279 2.79 -4.84 8.69
C ILE A 279 2.60 -3.62 9.58
N ALA A 280 2.84 -3.78 10.88
CA ALA A 280 2.75 -2.69 11.84
C ALA A 280 4.07 -1.92 11.89
N ILE A 281 4.02 -0.61 11.76
CA ILE A 281 5.18 0.27 11.82
C ILE A 281 5.05 1.13 13.08
N ASN A 282 6.10 1.13 13.91
CA ASN A 282 6.07 1.84 15.18
C ASN A 282 7.43 2.41 15.56
N GLN A 283 7.46 3.35 16.50
CA GLN A 283 8.71 3.88 17.05
C GLN A 283 9.33 2.91 18.06
N SER A 284 8.48 2.26 18.85
CA SER A 284 8.89 1.30 19.89
C SER A 284 8.54 -0.13 19.51
N SER A 285 9.38 -1.07 19.95
CA SER A 285 9.13 -2.52 19.86
C SER A 285 8.57 -3.11 21.16
N ASN A 286 8.27 -2.27 22.16
CA ASN A 286 7.75 -2.71 23.45
C ASN A 286 6.29 -3.19 23.33
N VAL A 287 5.96 -4.23 24.08
CA VAL A 287 4.63 -4.85 24.14
C VAL A 287 3.57 -3.89 24.65
N ASP A 288 3.92 -3.07 25.64
CA ASP A 288 3.00 -2.09 26.24
C ASP A 288 2.62 -1.02 25.21
N ASP A 289 3.62 -0.53 24.47
CA ASP A 289 3.42 0.48 23.44
C ASP A 289 2.61 -0.06 22.25
N ILE A 290 2.82 -1.33 21.87
CA ILE A 290 2.13 -1.98 20.74
C ILE A 290 0.72 -2.49 21.13
N GLY A 291 0.43 -2.62 22.43
CA GLY A 291 -0.87 -3.09 22.92
C GLY A 291 -1.10 -4.61 22.80
N ILE A 292 -0.04 -5.42 22.68
CA ILE A 292 -0.11 -6.89 22.61
C ILE A 292 0.83 -7.53 23.63
N SER A 293 0.53 -8.75 24.10
CA SER A 293 1.42 -9.44 25.04
C SER A 293 2.69 -9.98 24.39
N GLY A 294 3.72 -10.28 25.20
CA GLY A 294 4.98 -10.89 24.74
C GLY A 294 4.80 -12.15 23.89
N PRO A 295 3.98 -13.14 24.30
CA PRO A 295 3.68 -14.30 23.48
C PRO A 295 3.05 -13.97 22.12
N TYR A 296 2.15 -12.97 22.04
CA TYR A 296 1.60 -12.56 20.75
C TYR A 296 2.65 -11.86 19.89
N ARG A 297 3.49 -11.01 20.47
CA ARG A 297 4.60 -10.34 19.77
C ARG A 297 5.57 -11.37 19.17
N ALA A 298 5.80 -12.49 19.83
CA ALA A 298 6.67 -13.57 19.33
C ALA A 298 6.14 -14.25 18.05
N ASN A 299 4.88 -14.05 17.66
CA ASN A 299 4.36 -14.53 16.37
C ASN A 299 4.76 -13.65 15.19
N PHE A 300 5.21 -12.42 15.44
CA PHE A 300 5.62 -11.48 14.40
C PHE A 300 7.09 -11.64 14.07
N LEU A 301 7.42 -11.44 12.80
CA LEU A 301 8.79 -11.12 12.41
C LEU A 301 9.05 -9.65 12.79
N MET A 302 10.03 -9.40 13.65
CA MET A 302 10.36 -8.07 14.12
C MET A 302 11.59 -7.55 13.36
N ILE A 303 11.42 -6.50 12.58
CA ILE A 303 12.51 -5.76 11.94
C ILE A 303 12.81 -4.56 12.82
N LEU A 304 13.95 -4.61 13.51
CA LEU A 304 14.36 -3.63 14.50
C LEU A 304 15.43 -2.72 13.92
N LEU A 305 15.21 -1.42 13.99
CA LEU A 305 16.06 -0.38 13.39
C LEU A 305 16.64 0.55 14.46
N GLY A 306 17.86 1.02 14.26
CA GLY A 306 18.51 2.02 15.10
C GLY A 306 18.60 1.62 16.56
N ALA A 307 18.07 2.47 17.45
CA ALA A 307 18.10 2.21 18.90
C ALA A 307 17.38 0.90 19.29
N SER A 308 16.31 0.51 18.57
CA SER A 308 15.63 -0.76 18.82
C SER A 308 16.51 -1.97 18.51
N ALA A 309 17.32 -1.87 17.44
CA ALA A 309 18.32 -2.89 17.08
C ALA A 309 19.44 -2.99 18.12
N ARG A 310 19.92 -1.85 18.62
CA ARG A 310 20.94 -1.81 19.68
C ARG A 310 20.43 -2.39 20.99
N SER A 311 19.20 -2.05 21.38
CA SER A 311 18.61 -2.57 22.61
C SER A 311 18.43 -4.10 22.59
N ILE A 312 18.02 -4.68 21.45
CA ILE A 312 17.94 -6.15 21.34
C ILE A 312 19.33 -6.78 21.38
N SER A 313 20.33 -6.15 20.75
CA SER A 313 21.72 -6.60 20.73
C SER A 313 22.29 -6.67 22.15
N GLU A 314 22.17 -5.59 22.94
CA GLU A 314 22.66 -5.50 24.33
C GLU A 314 22.04 -6.56 25.25
N ARG A 315 20.76 -6.90 25.04
CA ARG A 315 20.03 -7.88 25.86
C ARG A 315 20.33 -9.32 25.48
N THR A 316 20.71 -9.56 24.23
CA THR A 316 20.81 -10.92 23.67
C THR A 316 22.24 -11.40 23.55
N TRP A 317 23.16 -10.50 23.19
CA TRP A 317 24.53 -10.85 22.86
C TRP A 317 25.50 -10.16 23.82
N LYS A 318 26.60 -10.85 24.14
CA LYS A 318 27.68 -10.25 24.93
C LYS A 318 28.36 -9.16 24.10
N ALA A 319 28.93 -8.15 24.74
CA ALA A 319 29.68 -7.09 24.04
C ALA A 319 30.88 -7.61 23.21
N THR A 320 31.39 -8.81 23.54
CA THR A 320 32.45 -9.49 22.79
C THR A 320 31.95 -10.29 21.59
N ASP A 321 30.63 -10.40 21.38
CA ASP A 321 30.03 -11.10 20.24
C ASP A 321 30.18 -10.24 18.97
N ASP A 322 30.65 -10.85 17.88
CA ASP A 322 30.85 -10.16 16.59
C ASP A 322 29.55 -9.47 16.12
N ARG A 323 28.39 -10.05 16.41
CA ARG A 323 27.08 -9.48 16.07
C ARG A 323 26.82 -8.19 16.83
N ALA A 324 27.13 -8.17 18.13
CA ALA A 324 26.96 -6.98 18.96
C ALA A 324 27.87 -5.86 18.49
N GLN A 325 29.14 -6.18 18.21
CA GLN A 325 30.10 -5.21 17.69
C GLN A 325 29.71 -4.68 16.31
N TRP A 326 29.14 -5.53 15.45
CA TRP A 326 28.63 -5.11 14.15
C TRP A 326 27.53 -4.06 14.31
N ILE A 327 26.51 -4.36 15.12
CA ILE A 327 25.36 -3.47 15.36
C ILE A 327 25.79 -2.12 15.92
N GLU A 328 26.74 -2.12 16.86
CA GLU A 328 27.24 -0.88 17.46
C GLU A 328 27.96 0.02 16.44
N LYS A 329 28.70 -0.57 15.50
CA LYS A 329 29.42 0.18 14.45
C LYS A 329 28.49 0.72 13.36
N GLN A 330 27.29 0.15 13.20
CA GLN A 330 26.39 0.56 12.12
C GLN A 330 25.68 1.88 12.44
N VAL A 331 25.71 2.78 11.45
CA VAL A 331 24.92 4.01 11.46
C VAL A 331 23.43 3.68 11.42
N TYR A 332 23.02 2.88 10.43
CA TYR A 332 21.67 2.33 10.29
C TYR A 332 21.65 0.89 10.77
N ALA A 333 21.81 0.71 12.08
CA ALA A 333 21.74 -0.60 12.72
C ALA A 333 20.41 -1.30 12.43
N CYS A 334 20.46 -2.58 12.08
CA CYS A 334 19.29 -3.40 11.77
C CYS A 334 19.45 -4.81 12.31
N CYS A 335 18.43 -5.32 12.98
CA CYS A 335 18.33 -6.70 13.45
C CYS A 335 16.95 -7.26 13.08
N VAL A 336 16.88 -8.58 12.94
CA VAL A 336 15.61 -9.31 12.83
C VAL A 336 15.46 -10.21 14.04
N ALA A 337 14.25 -10.28 14.61
CA ALA A 337 13.92 -11.08 15.80
C ALA A 337 12.43 -11.46 15.79
N GLY A 338 11.89 -11.89 16.94
CA GLY A 338 10.47 -12.22 17.11
C GLY A 338 10.22 -13.71 16.92
N CYS A 339 9.56 -14.08 15.83
CA CYS A 339 9.33 -15.50 15.47
C CYS A 339 10.62 -16.27 15.11
N VAL A 340 11.71 -15.54 14.84
CA VAL A 340 13.05 -16.08 14.60
C VAL A 340 14.01 -15.68 15.71
N ALA A 341 15.05 -16.48 15.92
CA ALA A 341 16.14 -16.12 16.81
C ALA A 341 16.79 -14.80 16.34
N PRO A 342 17.21 -13.90 17.27
CA PRO A 342 17.81 -12.64 16.88
C PRO A 342 19.00 -12.83 15.93
N GLN A 343 18.98 -12.10 14.82
CA GLN A 343 20.00 -12.10 13.78
C GLN A 343 20.34 -10.67 13.37
N VAL A 344 21.60 -10.42 13.02
CA VAL A 344 21.99 -9.16 12.40
C VAL A 344 21.44 -9.12 10.98
N ALA A 345 21.08 -7.93 10.51
CA ALA A 345 20.63 -7.72 9.14
C ALA A 345 21.32 -6.47 8.58
N ILE A 346 21.45 -6.42 7.25
CA ILE A 346 21.85 -5.20 6.56
C ILE A 346 20.57 -4.40 6.34
N HIS A 347 20.54 -3.12 6.74
CA HIS A 347 19.33 -2.32 6.61
C HIS A 347 18.89 -2.27 5.12
N PRO A 348 17.64 -2.64 4.77
CA PRO A 348 17.25 -2.87 3.37
C PRO A 348 17.45 -1.68 2.43
N THR A 349 17.17 -0.47 2.93
CA THR A 349 17.27 0.77 2.14
C THR A 349 18.45 1.68 2.51
N HIS A 350 19.06 1.50 3.68
CA HIS A 350 20.08 2.42 4.22
C HIS A 350 21.37 1.72 4.66
N GLY A 351 21.51 0.40 4.44
CA GLY A 351 22.61 -0.40 4.98
C GLY A 351 24.00 -0.03 4.45
N THR A 352 24.06 0.70 3.35
CA THR A 352 25.30 1.16 2.69
C THR A 352 25.68 2.59 3.08
N TYR A 353 24.85 3.28 3.86
CA TYR A 353 25.06 4.69 4.20
C TYR A 353 26.07 4.83 5.35
N GLY A 354 27.19 5.49 5.09
CA GLY A 354 28.23 5.75 6.09
C GLY A 354 27.94 6.91 7.06
N LYS A 355 26.83 7.65 6.89
CA LYS A 355 26.44 8.78 7.77
C LYS A 355 24.92 8.86 7.93
N PHE A 356 24.48 9.13 9.16
CA PHE A 356 23.05 9.27 9.47
C PHE A 356 22.50 10.57 8.88
N ARG A 357 21.32 10.49 8.28
CA ARG A 357 20.58 11.64 7.79
C ARG A 357 19.14 11.57 8.29
N LYS A 358 18.70 12.65 8.97
CA LYS A 358 17.36 12.74 9.56
C LYS A 358 16.25 12.88 8.51
N ARG A 359 16.56 13.51 7.36
CA ARG A 359 15.66 13.55 6.20
C ARG A 359 16.13 12.50 5.20
N ALA A 360 15.19 11.70 4.71
CA ALA A 360 15.45 10.73 3.65
C ALA A 360 16.00 11.47 2.42
N THR A 361 17.12 11.00 1.89
CA THR A 361 17.40 11.19 0.46
C THR A 361 16.53 10.21 -0.32
N ARG A 362 16.07 10.58 -1.52
CA ARG A 362 15.28 9.67 -2.37
C ARG A 362 16.00 8.31 -2.46
N PRO A 363 15.26 7.17 -2.36
CA PRO A 363 15.82 5.83 -2.40
C PRO A 363 16.74 5.60 -3.61
#